data_AF-A0A509LC67-F1
#
_entry.id   AF-A0A509LC67-F1
#
_cell.length_a   1.000
_cell.length_b   1.000
_cell.length_c   1.000
_cell.angle_alpha   90.00
_cell.angle_beta   90.00
_cell.angle_gamma   90.00
#
_symmetry.space_group_name_H-M   'P 1'
#
loop_
_entity.id
_entity.type
_entity.pdbx_description
1 polymer ?
#
loop_
_entity_poly.entity_id
_entity_poly.type
_entity_poly.pdbx_seq_one_letter_code
_entity_poly.pdbx_strand_id
1 'polypeptide(L)'
;MHVLYIKQTKLLCKIELETALDDFPGSNTVYVDRGMPALVTENGTVFRPYNTVVEGVSAVPNNGRLSLVEGYYNDEIFTIDRPMFLVAPDGQCYHW
;
A
#
# COMPACT_ATOMS: atom_id res chain seq x y z
N MET A 1 47.40 10.48 -25.69
CA MET A 1 46.70 11.14 -24.57
C MET A 1 45.22 10.85 -24.74
N HIS A 2 44.71 9.80 -24.07
CA HIS A 2 43.30 9.42 -24.16
C HIS A 2 42.60 9.89 -22.87
N VAL A 3 41.71 10.87 -23.00
CA VAL A 3 40.85 11.33 -21.92
C VAL A 3 39.63 10.43 -21.90
N LEU A 4 39.52 9.60 -20.85
CA LEU A 4 38.37 8.74 -20.59
C LEU A 4 37.24 9.60 -20.01
N TYR A 5 36.22 9.89 -20.83
CA TYR A 5 34.96 10.47 -20.34
C TYR A 5 34.15 9.38 -19.64
N ILE A 6 34.22 9.31 -18.32
CA ILE A 6 33.31 8.51 -17.52
C ILE A 6 31.98 9.28 -17.49
N LYS A 7 31.08 8.97 -18.42
CA LYS A 7 29.67 9.38 -18.29
C LYS A 7 29.15 8.79 -16.98
N GLN A 8 28.60 9.65 -16.12
CA GLN A 8 27.94 9.31 -14.86
C GLN A 8 27.04 8.06 -14.99
N THR A 9 27.57 6.89 -14.65
CA THR A 9 26.79 5.71 -14.25
C THR A 9 26.37 5.82 -12.79
N LYS A 10 25.91 7.01 -12.38
CA LYS A 10 25.40 7.29 -11.04
C LYS A 10 23.92 7.65 -11.09
N LEU A 11 23.17 6.94 -11.93
CA LEU A 11 21.76 7.23 -12.21
C LEU A 11 20.97 5.94 -12.38
N LEU A 12 20.97 5.07 -11.36
CA LEU A 12 20.08 3.89 -11.25
C LEU A 12 20.02 3.30 -9.83
N CYS A 13 20.65 3.93 -8.82
CA CYS A 13 20.63 3.49 -7.42
C CYS A 13 20.15 4.63 -6.52
N LYS A 14 19.03 5.23 -6.91
CA LYS A 14 18.23 6.15 -6.10
C LYS A 14 16.77 6.05 -6.56
N ILE A 15 16.29 4.83 -6.75
CA ILE A 15 14.85 4.59 -6.53
C ILE A 15 14.70 4.87 -5.04
N GLU A 16 14.10 6.00 -4.72
CA GLU A 16 14.05 6.52 -3.36
C GLU A 16 13.31 5.50 -2.49
N LEU A 17 13.80 5.26 -1.28
CA LEU A 17 13.23 4.29 -0.34
C LEU A 17 11.70 4.43 -0.23
N GLU A 18 11.19 5.66 -0.33
CA GLU A 18 9.76 5.98 -0.36
C GLU A 18 9.02 5.27 -1.51
N THR A 19 9.54 5.30 -2.73
CA THR A 19 8.95 4.57 -3.87
C THR A 19 8.99 3.06 -3.66
N ALA A 20 10.06 2.55 -3.06
CA ALA A 20 10.17 1.12 -2.77
C ALA A 20 9.24 0.68 -1.63
N LEU A 21 8.98 1.56 -0.66
CA LEU A 21 8.07 1.32 0.46
C LEU A 21 6.60 1.49 0.03
N ASP A 22 6.30 2.41 -0.88
CA ASP A 22 4.98 2.55 -1.49
C ASP A 22 4.57 1.27 -2.25
N ASP A 23 5.53 0.58 -2.87
CA ASP A 23 5.30 -0.68 -3.57
C ASP A 23 5.47 -1.93 -2.68
N PHE A 24 5.75 -1.79 -1.37
CA PHE A 24 5.92 -2.93 -0.47
C PHE A 24 4.58 -3.34 0.18
N PRO A 25 4.25 -4.65 0.32
CA PRO A 25 4.99 -5.84 -0.13
C PRO A 25 4.77 -6.19 -1.62
N GLY A 26 4.04 -5.35 -2.35
CA GLY A 26 3.81 -5.41 -3.78
C GLY A 26 2.66 -4.50 -4.18
N SER A 27 2.61 -4.06 -5.44
CA SER A 27 1.54 -3.25 -6.06
C SER A 27 0.10 -3.79 -5.95
N ASN A 28 -0.07 -4.99 -5.41
CA ASN A 28 -1.36 -5.63 -5.19
C ASN A 28 -1.90 -5.47 -3.76
N THR A 29 -1.29 -4.60 -2.94
CA THR A 29 -1.73 -4.35 -1.56
C THR A 29 -2.30 -2.94 -1.42
N VAL A 30 -3.51 -2.85 -0.89
CA VAL A 30 -4.18 -1.60 -0.52
C VAL A 30 -4.26 -1.52 0.99
N TYR A 31 -3.97 -0.35 1.56
CA TYR A 31 -3.97 -0.11 3.00
C TYR A 31 -5.17 0.73 3.43
N VAL A 32 -5.75 0.38 4.58
CA VAL A 32 -6.84 1.10 5.22
C VAL A 32 -6.48 1.36 6.69
N ASP A 33 -6.50 2.63 7.09
CA ASP A 33 -6.25 3.08 8.45
C ASP A 33 -7.17 4.26 8.79
N ARG A 34 -8.16 4.02 9.65
CA ARG A 34 -9.09 5.06 10.11
C ARG A 34 -8.45 5.98 11.16
N GLY A 35 -7.43 5.49 11.87
CA GLY A 35 -6.77 6.20 12.97
C GLY A 35 -5.84 7.32 12.50
N MET A 36 -5.42 7.28 11.24
CA MET A 36 -4.57 8.29 10.60
C MET A 36 -5.30 8.97 9.44
N PRO A 37 -6.26 9.90 9.70
CA PRO A 37 -6.92 10.63 8.63
C PRO A 37 -5.89 11.37 7.79
N ALA A 38 -5.85 11.07 6.49
CA ALA A 38 -4.84 11.63 5.62
C ALA A 38 -5.00 13.17 5.52
N LEU A 39 -3.91 13.90 5.77
CA LEU A 39 -3.85 15.37 5.57
C LEU A 39 -3.91 15.76 4.07
N VAL A 40 -3.84 14.77 3.19
CA VAL A 40 -3.80 14.86 1.73
C VAL A 40 -4.72 13.78 1.14
N THR A 41 -5.06 13.85 -0.14
CA THR A 41 -5.90 12.83 -0.80
C THR A 41 -5.39 11.41 -0.58
N GLU A 42 -6.25 10.45 -0.32
CA GLU A 42 -5.83 9.06 -0.09
C GLU A 42 -5.59 8.35 -1.42
N ASN A 43 -4.66 7.39 -1.45
CA ASN A 43 -4.40 6.58 -2.65
C ASN A 43 -4.18 5.09 -2.33
N GLY A 44 -4.38 4.68 -1.08
CA GLY A 44 -4.29 3.28 -0.65
C GLY A 44 -2.87 2.75 -0.48
N THR A 45 -1.82 3.59 -0.57
CA THR A 45 -0.45 3.16 -0.23
C THR A 45 -0.22 3.18 1.28
N VAL A 46 0.88 2.59 1.73
CA VAL A 46 1.23 2.52 3.16
C VAL A 46 1.37 3.91 3.82
N PHE A 47 1.79 4.93 3.07
CA PHE A 47 1.93 6.29 3.58
C PHE A 47 0.66 7.14 3.45
N ARG A 48 -0.31 6.69 2.65
CA ARG A 48 -1.57 7.39 2.38
C ARG A 48 -2.73 6.37 2.29
N PRO A 49 -2.97 5.61 3.37
CA PRO A 49 -4.00 4.59 3.41
C PRO A 49 -5.38 5.22 3.25
N TYR A 50 -6.36 4.44 2.80
CA TYR A 50 -7.74 4.88 2.84
C TYR A 50 -8.28 4.94 4.27
N ASN A 51 -9.24 5.82 4.54
CA ASN A 51 -9.86 5.91 5.87
C ASN A 51 -11.02 4.93 6.06
N THR A 52 -11.61 4.44 4.96
CA THR A 52 -12.75 3.51 4.99
C THR A 52 -12.43 2.17 4.34
N VAL A 53 -13.08 1.12 4.82
CA VAL A 53 -13.04 -0.22 4.25
C VAL A 53 -13.70 -0.23 2.87
N VAL A 54 -14.73 0.59 2.65
CA VAL A 54 -15.44 0.67 1.36
C VAL A 54 -14.50 1.15 0.25
N GLU A 55 -13.72 2.19 0.51
CA GLU A 55 -12.70 2.69 -0.42
C GLU A 55 -11.64 1.61 -0.68
N GLY A 56 -11.15 0.98 0.39
CA GLY A 56 -10.19 -0.11 0.29
C GLY A 56 -10.68 -1.28 -0.57
N VAL A 57 -11.86 -1.82 -0.28
CA VAL A 57 -12.47 -2.93 -1.02
C VAL A 57 -12.66 -2.57 -2.49
N SER A 58 -13.09 -1.34 -2.77
CA SER A 58 -13.30 -0.85 -4.14
C SER A 58 -11.99 -0.79 -4.92
N ALA A 59 -10.89 -0.39 -4.26
CA ALA A 59 -9.57 -0.20 -4.86
C ALA A 59 -8.75 -1.47 -5.02
N VAL A 60 -9.04 -2.54 -4.26
CA VAL A 60 -8.26 -3.79 -4.33
C VAL A 60 -8.44 -4.48 -5.69
N PRO A 61 -7.36 -4.77 -6.42
CA PRO A 61 -7.44 -5.51 -7.68
C PRO A 61 -7.81 -6.99 -7.45
N ASN A 62 -8.20 -7.70 -8.51
CA ASN A 62 -8.49 -9.15 -8.43
C ASN A 62 -7.29 -9.92 -7.86
N ASN A 63 -7.55 -10.79 -6.88
CA ASN A 63 -6.55 -11.54 -6.11
C ASN A 63 -5.57 -10.65 -5.31
N GLY A 64 -5.89 -9.36 -5.13
CA GLY A 64 -5.13 -8.41 -4.34
C GLY A 64 -5.31 -8.62 -2.83
N ARG A 65 -4.65 -7.76 -2.05
CA ARG A 65 -4.65 -7.77 -0.60
C ARG A 65 -5.22 -6.45 -0.08
N LEU A 66 -6.11 -6.54 0.89
CA LEU A 66 -6.57 -5.41 1.68
C LEU A 66 -5.96 -5.52 3.07
N SER A 67 -5.07 -4.60 3.41
CA SER A 67 -4.41 -4.50 4.71
C SER A 67 -5.17 -3.53 5.61
N LEU A 68 -5.76 -4.04 6.68
CA LEU A 68 -6.63 -3.29 7.58
C LEU A 68 -5.95 -3.10 8.93
N VAL A 69 -5.60 -1.85 9.26
CA VAL A 69 -5.11 -1.51 10.60
C VAL A 69 -6.20 -1.84 11.63
N GLU A 70 -5.78 -2.24 12.84
CA GLU A 70 -6.72 -2.52 13.93
C GLU A 70 -7.59 -1.28 14.21
N GLY A 71 -8.90 -1.48 14.26
CA GLY A 71 -9.82 -0.41 14.57
C GLY A 71 -11.29 -0.78 14.42
N TYR A 72 -12.16 0.16 14.76
CA TYR A 72 -13.60 0.07 14.51
C TYR A 72 -13.94 0.87 13.25
N TYR A 73 -14.48 0.19 12.24
CA TYR A 73 -14.92 0.77 10.98
C TYR A 73 -16.45 0.80 10.96
N ASN A 74 -17.02 2.00 10.94
CA ASN A 74 -18.48 2.23 10.95
C ASN A 74 -18.94 2.65 9.55
N ASP A 75 -18.50 1.92 8.54
CA ASP A 75 -18.77 2.26 7.15
C ASP A 75 -20.16 1.77 6.74
N GLU A 76 -20.65 2.30 5.62
CA GLU A 76 -21.85 1.77 4.97
C GLU A 76 -21.65 0.31 4.52
N ILE A 77 -22.75 -0.40 4.29
CA ILE A 77 -22.70 -1.78 3.83
C ILE A 77 -21.99 -1.84 2.46
N PHE A 78 -20.97 -2.67 2.34
CA PHE A 78 -20.27 -2.94 1.08
C PHE A 78 -20.34 -4.43 0.71
N THR A 79 -20.04 -4.71 -0.55
CA THR A 79 -19.97 -6.07 -1.10
C THR A 79 -18.56 -6.36 -1.57
N ILE A 80 -18.06 -7.56 -1.23
CA ILE A 80 -16.84 -8.11 -1.81
C ILE A 80 -17.27 -9.00 -2.98
N ASP A 81 -17.09 -8.51 -4.20
CA ASP A 81 -17.56 -9.14 -5.44
C ASP A 81 -16.47 -9.90 -6.21
N ARG A 82 -15.23 -9.87 -5.70
CA ARG A 82 -14.07 -10.47 -6.33
C ARG A 82 -13.15 -11.17 -5.31
N PRO A 83 -12.36 -12.17 -5.72
CA PRO A 83 -11.37 -12.77 -4.84
C PRO A 83 -10.35 -11.74 -4.35
N MET A 84 -10.14 -11.68 -3.04
CA MET A 84 -9.12 -10.86 -2.40
C MET A 84 -8.72 -11.48 -1.05
N PHE A 85 -7.55 -11.09 -0.55
CA PHE A 85 -7.08 -11.46 0.79
C PHE A 85 -7.31 -10.30 1.75
N LEU A 86 -7.98 -10.56 2.87
CA LEU A 86 -8.03 -9.64 3.99
C LEU A 86 -6.87 -9.98 4.91
N VAL A 87 -6.00 -9.01 5.15
CA VAL A 87 -4.82 -9.17 6.01
C VAL A 87 -4.80 -8.06 7.05
N ALA A 88 -4.27 -8.37 8.22
CA ALA A 88 -3.80 -7.31 9.12
C ALA A 88 -2.40 -6.86 8.63
N PRO A 89 -2.05 -5.57 8.73
CA PRO A 89 -0.67 -5.12 8.59
C PRO A 89 0.14 -5.82 9.67
N ASP A 90 0.96 -6.76 9.22
CA ASP A 90 1.65 -7.75 10.00
C ASP A 90 2.64 -7.10 10.99
N GLY A 91 2.69 -7.59 12.23
CA GLY A 91 3.59 -8.71 12.51
C GLY A 91 3.10 -9.80 13.46
N GLN A 92 1.79 -10.08 13.58
CA GLN A 92 1.30 -11.21 14.40
C GLN A 92 0.49 -12.18 13.54
N CYS A 93 1.08 -13.35 13.25
CA CYS A 93 0.34 -14.50 12.74
C CYS A 93 -0.60 -14.99 13.84
N TYR A 94 -1.89 -14.69 13.76
CA TYR A 94 -2.87 -15.39 14.59
C TYR A 94 -3.12 -16.77 13.98
N HIS A 95 -2.48 -17.77 14.59
CA HIS A 95 -2.87 -19.17 14.42
C HIS A 95 -4.25 -19.34 15.04
N TRP A 96 -5.23 -19.67 14.20
CA TRP A 96 -6.53 -20.19 14.62
C TRP A 96 -6.45 -21.71 14.81
#